data_AF-A0A832HWR6-F1
#
_entry.id   AF-A0A832HWR6-F1
#
_cell.length_a   1.000
_cell.length_b   1.000
_cell.length_c   1.000
_cell.angle_alpha   90.00
_cell.angle_beta   90.00
_cell.angle_gamma   90.00
#
_symmetry.space_group_name_H-M   'P 1'
#
loop_
_entity.id
_entity.type
_entity.pdbx_description
1 polymer ?
#
loop_
_entity_poly.entity_id
_entity_poly.type
_entity_poly.pdbx_seq_one_letter_code
_entity_poly.pdbx_strand_id
1 'polypeptide(L)'
;MITLYPKKEFKFPIIADCINPDVFQNKKPEEIARLSIWEGNKQKKLADLFNIEEAKTENPSGNEVIIIKGDAGKVRRIGACMKGGEIAIYGNVGMHLGEEMKDGKITVHGNASGWAGSMMKGGTIEIHGNAGDYLGAPYRGCREGMHGGKIVVYGNV
;
A
#
# COMPACT_ATOMS: atom_id res chain seq x y z
N MET A 1 -11.12 -11.01 -3.49
CA MET A 1 -11.08 -9.66 -2.89
C MET A 1 -10.73 -9.81 -1.42
N ILE A 2 -9.67 -9.15 -0.95
CA ILE A 2 -9.24 -9.24 0.45
C ILE A 2 -9.42 -7.88 1.10
N THR A 3 -10.23 -7.82 2.14
CA THR A 3 -10.47 -6.60 2.91
C THR A 3 -9.68 -6.65 4.21
N LEU A 4 -8.89 -5.62 4.46
CA LEU A 4 -8.11 -5.44 5.68
C LEU A 4 -8.71 -4.30 6.50
N TYR A 5 -8.99 -4.56 7.77
CA TYR A 5 -9.44 -3.55 8.73
C TYR A 5 -8.37 -3.36 9.80
N PRO A 6 -7.80 -2.16 9.98
CA PRO A 6 -6.88 -1.89 11.07
C PRO A 6 -7.64 -1.99 12.40
N LYS A 7 -7.14 -2.82 13.33
CA LYS A 7 -7.80 -3.07 14.63
C LYS A 7 -7.63 -1.94 15.64
N LYS A 8 -6.60 -1.11 15.47
CA LYS A 8 -6.19 -0.07 16.43
C LYS A 8 -5.67 1.15 15.70
N GLU A 9 -5.88 2.32 16.31
CA GLU A 9 -5.11 3.49 15.96
C GLU A 9 -3.63 3.25 16.30
N PHE A 10 -2.81 3.24 15.27
CA PHE A 10 -1.40 2.97 15.43
C PHE A 10 -0.73 4.14 16.16
N LYS A 11 -0.06 3.88 17.29
CA LYS A 11 0.78 4.88 17.95
C LYS A 11 2.15 4.98 17.30
N PHE A 12 2.69 3.84 16.84
CA PHE A 12 4.01 3.73 16.23
C PHE A 12 3.91 3.56 14.70
N PRO A 13 4.94 3.97 13.94
CA PRO A 13 5.00 3.71 12.51
C PRO A 13 5.08 2.21 12.25
N ILE A 14 4.29 1.74 11.30
CA ILE A 14 4.29 0.35 10.85
C ILE A 14 4.92 0.29 9.48
N ILE A 15 5.83 -0.65 9.27
CA ILE A 15 6.39 -0.96 7.95
C ILE A 15 5.70 -2.22 7.46
N ALA A 16 4.91 -2.07 6.39
CA ALA A 16 4.07 -3.11 5.86
C ALA A 16 4.50 -3.48 4.43
N ASP A 17 5.75 -3.93 4.30
CA ASP A 17 6.31 -4.42 3.03
C ASP A 17 5.56 -5.63 2.48
N CYS A 18 4.85 -6.36 3.35
CA CYS A 18 4.11 -7.55 2.98
C CYS A 18 2.74 -7.26 2.37
N ILE A 19 2.27 -6.00 2.33
CA ILE A 19 0.98 -5.66 1.73
C ILE A 19 1.20 -5.39 0.23
N ASN A 20 1.20 -6.48 -0.54
CA ASN A 20 1.22 -6.49 -1.99
C ASN A 20 0.33 -7.63 -2.51
N PRO A 21 -0.42 -7.41 -3.61
CA PRO A 21 -1.24 -8.45 -4.22
C PRO A 21 -0.43 -9.68 -4.60
N ASP A 22 0.80 -9.50 -5.11
CA ASP A 22 1.68 -10.61 -5.46
C ASP A 22 1.88 -11.64 -4.32
N VAL A 23 1.96 -11.21 -3.06
CA VAL A 23 2.10 -12.13 -1.91
C VAL A 23 0.76 -12.68 -1.45
N PHE A 24 -0.32 -11.93 -1.66
CA PHE A 24 -1.68 -12.32 -1.30
C PHE A 24 -2.25 -13.34 -2.32
N GLN A 25 -1.80 -13.30 -3.58
CA GLN A 25 -2.25 -14.07 -4.75
C GLN A 25 -2.22 -15.60 -4.58
N ASN A 26 -1.47 -16.11 -3.61
CA ASN A 26 -1.32 -17.56 -3.42
C ASN A 26 -1.46 -18.01 -1.96
N LYS A 27 -1.95 -17.14 -1.08
CA LYS A 27 -1.96 -17.40 0.36
C LYS A 27 -3.37 -17.43 0.93
N LYS A 28 -3.62 -18.42 1.78
CA LYS A 28 -4.84 -18.46 2.60
C LYS A 28 -4.82 -17.31 3.61
N PRO A 29 -5.99 -16.85 4.10
CA PRO A 29 -6.07 -15.79 5.10
C PRO A 29 -5.26 -16.09 6.38
N GLU A 30 -5.13 -17.38 6.74
CA GLU A 30 -4.30 -17.82 7.86
C GLU A 30 -2.78 -17.62 7.63
N GLU A 31 -2.33 -17.72 6.38
CA GLU A 31 -0.94 -17.48 6.02
C GLU A 31 -0.64 -15.99 5.90
N ILE A 32 -1.61 -15.22 5.41
CA ILE A 32 -1.56 -13.75 5.40
C ILE A 32 -1.50 -13.23 6.84
N ALA A 33 -2.29 -13.81 7.74
CA ALA A 33 -2.28 -13.53 9.17
C ALA A 33 -0.90 -13.76 9.82
N ARG A 34 -0.12 -14.73 9.32
CA ARG A 34 1.23 -15.05 9.79
C ARG A 34 2.32 -14.16 9.20
N LEU A 35 2.00 -13.30 8.23
CA LEU A 35 2.99 -12.37 7.68
C LEU A 35 3.50 -11.45 8.77
N SER A 36 4.83 -11.33 8.82
CA SER A 36 5.50 -10.50 9.80
C SER A 36 5.56 -9.06 9.31
N ILE A 37 5.03 -8.15 10.11
CA ILE A 37 5.13 -6.71 9.91
C ILE A 37 5.91 -6.08 11.05
N TRP A 38 6.54 -4.94 10.78
CA TRP A 38 7.33 -4.24 11.77
C TRP A 38 6.52 -3.08 12.34
N GLU A 39 6.32 -3.06 13.65
CA GLU A 39 5.81 -1.89 14.37
C GLU A 39 6.96 -1.27 15.16
N GLY A 40 7.53 -0.17 14.65
CA GLY A 40 8.75 0.42 15.19
C GLY A 40 9.92 -0.57 15.17
N ASN A 41 10.39 -0.98 16.36
CA ASN A 41 11.49 -1.93 16.52
C ASN A 41 11.02 -3.36 16.83
N LYS A 42 9.71 -3.63 16.86
CA LYS A 42 9.16 -4.94 17.19
C LYS A 42 8.50 -5.57 15.97
N GLN A 43 8.83 -6.83 15.75
CA GLN A 43 8.15 -7.65 14.76
C GLN A 43 6.83 -8.16 15.34
N LYS A 44 5.73 -7.95 14.62
CA LYS A 44 4.38 -8.43 14.95
C LYS A 44 3.77 -9.15 13.77
N LYS A 45 2.69 -9.88 14.02
CA LYS A 45 1.94 -10.53 12.94
C LYS A 45 0.93 -9.57 12.36
N LEU A 46 0.61 -9.75 11.09
CA LEU A 46 -0.41 -8.96 10.41
C LEU A 46 -1.77 -9.12 11.07
N ALA A 47 -2.09 -10.31 11.61
CA ALA A 47 -3.31 -10.57 12.37
C ALA A 47 -3.47 -9.74 13.65
N ASP A 48 -2.37 -9.29 14.26
CA ASP A 48 -2.41 -8.51 15.49
C ASP A 48 -2.83 -7.06 15.21
N LEU A 49 -2.53 -6.57 14.00
CA LEU A 49 -2.76 -5.19 13.58
C LEU A 49 -3.95 -5.04 12.64
N PHE A 50 -4.25 -6.06 11.82
CA PHE A 50 -5.34 -6.04 10.84
C PHE A 50 -6.26 -7.27 11.00
N ASN A 51 -7.56 -7.03 10.92
CA ASN A 51 -8.57 -8.04 10.63
C ASN A 51 -8.58 -8.28 9.12
N ILE A 52 -8.46 -9.55 8.71
CA ILE A 52 -8.47 -9.95 7.31
C ILE A 52 -9.82 -10.61 7.04
N GLU A 53 -10.61 -10.02 6.16
CA GLU A 53 -11.83 -10.62 5.61
C GLU A 53 -11.58 -10.97 4.14
N GLU A 54 -11.66 -12.24 3.80
CA GLU A 54 -11.61 -12.68 2.41
C GLU A 54 -13.03 -12.75 1.85
N ALA A 55 -13.34 -11.90 0.87
CA ALA A 55 -14.49 -12.07 0.01
C ALA A 55 -14.01 -12.74 -1.28
N LYS A 56 -14.26 -14.03 -1.42
CA LYS A 56 -14.09 -14.73 -2.69
C LYS A 56 -15.19 -14.27 -3.63
N THR A 57 -14.92 -13.24 -4.42
CA THR A 57 -15.67 -13.02 -5.65
C THR A 57 -14.80 -13.58 -6.77
N GLU A 58 -15.29 -14.64 -7.39
CA GLU A 58 -14.90 -15.09 -8.72
C GLU A 58 -15.25 -13.95 -9.69
N ASN A 59 -14.32 -13.02 -9.92
CA ASN A 59 -14.46 -12.09 -11.04
C ASN A 59 -13.57 -12.58 -12.20
N PRO A 60 -14.07 -12.62 -13.45
CA PRO A 60 -13.38 -13.23 -14.61
C PRO A 60 -12.22 -12.39 -15.16
N SER A 61 -11.84 -11.31 -14.47
CA SER A 61 -10.77 -10.40 -14.87
C SER A 61 -9.77 -10.40 -13.72
N GLY A 62 -8.59 -10.99 -13.96
CA GLY A 62 -7.59 -11.39 -12.95
C GLY A 62 -6.90 -10.27 -12.17
N ASN A 63 -7.62 -9.20 -11.83
CA ASN A 63 -7.12 -8.13 -10.98
C ASN A 63 -7.51 -8.42 -9.52
N GLU A 64 -6.52 -8.76 -8.73
CA GLU A 64 -6.69 -8.95 -7.30
C GLU A 64 -6.84 -7.61 -6.60
N VAL A 65 -8.02 -7.38 -6.04
CA VAL A 65 -8.34 -6.15 -5.31
C VAL A 65 -8.12 -6.37 -3.81
N ILE A 66 -7.16 -5.65 -3.24
CA ILE A 66 -6.97 -5.48 -1.80
C ILE A 66 -7.67 -4.19 -1.38
N ILE A 67 -8.57 -4.27 -0.41
CA ILE A 67 -9.22 -3.11 0.15
C ILE A 67 -8.77 -2.91 1.59
N ILE A 68 -8.21 -1.75 1.91
CA ILE A 68 -7.87 -1.36 3.27
C ILE A 68 -8.91 -0.35 3.73
N LYS A 69 -9.77 -0.72 4.68
CA LYS A 69 -10.80 0.16 5.23
C LYS A 69 -10.37 0.64 6.61
N GLY A 70 -9.97 1.90 6.71
CA GLY A 70 -9.56 2.53 7.96
C GLY A 70 -8.33 3.43 7.80
N ASP A 71 -7.98 4.15 8.87
CA ASP A 71 -6.83 5.03 8.86
C ASP A 71 -5.52 4.22 8.95
N ALA A 72 -4.72 4.30 7.88
CA ALA A 72 -3.40 3.70 7.76
C ALA A 72 -2.30 4.78 7.67
N GLY A 73 -2.53 5.98 8.23
CA GLY A 73 -1.64 7.13 8.10
C GLY A 73 -0.22 6.90 8.65
N LYS A 74 -0.04 5.90 9.53
CA LYS A 74 1.28 5.49 10.04
C LYS A 74 1.85 4.24 9.39
N VAL A 75 1.12 3.64 8.45
CA VAL A 75 1.55 2.45 7.73
C VAL A 75 2.33 2.89 6.51
N ARG A 76 3.59 2.48 6.47
CA ARG A 76 4.57 2.83 5.44
C ARG A 76 4.76 1.66 4.49
N ARG A 77 5.19 1.97 3.26
CA ARG A 77 5.60 0.99 2.23
C ARG A 77 4.46 0.06 1.76
N ILE A 78 3.22 0.54 1.80
CA ILE A 78 2.09 -0.21 1.23
C ILE A 78 2.23 -0.29 -0.29
N GLY A 79 2.08 -1.47 -0.87
CA GLY A 79 2.17 -1.68 -2.31
C GLY A 79 3.59 -1.55 -2.86
N ALA A 80 4.62 -1.65 -2.02
CA ALA A 80 6.01 -1.61 -2.48
C ALA A 80 6.31 -2.81 -3.39
N CYS A 81 7.08 -2.58 -4.46
CA CYS A 81 7.48 -3.58 -5.46
C CYS A 81 6.32 -4.35 -6.14
N MET A 82 5.13 -3.77 -6.14
CA MET A 82 3.94 -4.36 -6.77
C MET A 82 4.14 -4.51 -8.28
N LYS A 83 3.79 -5.69 -8.80
CA LYS A 83 3.86 -6.00 -10.24
C LYS A 83 2.50 -6.04 -10.93
N GLY A 84 1.42 -6.00 -10.17
CA GLY A 84 0.05 -6.05 -10.68
C GLY A 84 -0.97 -6.13 -9.55
N GLY A 85 -2.24 -6.07 -9.92
CA GLY A 85 -3.36 -6.03 -8.99
C GLY A 85 -3.76 -4.60 -8.62
N GLU A 86 -4.75 -4.50 -7.75
CA GLU A 86 -5.36 -3.24 -7.34
C GLU A 86 -5.39 -3.12 -5.82
N ILE A 87 -5.00 -1.97 -5.29
CA ILE A 87 -5.09 -1.65 -3.87
C ILE A 87 -5.99 -0.42 -3.72
N ALA A 88 -7.11 -0.56 -3.00
CA ALA A 88 -7.99 0.54 -2.64
C ALA A 88 -7.89 0.83 -1.14
N ILE A 89 -7.44 2.01 -0.76
CA ILE A 89 -7.30 2.45 0.62
C ILE A 89 -8.38 3.49 0.92
N TYR A 90 -9.33 3.12 1.76
CA TYR A 90 -10.38 4.00 2.29
C TYR A 90 -9.91 4.63 3.61
N GLY A 91 -8.92 5.52 3.51
CA GLY A 91 -8.34 6.23 4.65
C GLY A 91 -7.04 6.94 4.28
N ASN A 92 -6.35 7.46 5.31
CA ASN A 92 -5.02 8.05 5.15
C ASN A 92 -3.95 6.96 5.02
N VAL A 93 -2.83 7.27 4.37
CA VAL A 93 -1.67 6.38 4.23
C VAL A 93 -0.36 7.07 4.61
N GLY A 94 0.55 6.28 5.15
CA GLY A 94 1.89 6.73 5.51
C GLY A 94 2.82 6.88 4.30
N MET A 95 4.11 6.99 4.62
CA MET A 95 5.17 7.30 3.66
C MET A 95 5.52 6.10 2.76
N HIS A 96 6.14 6.35 1.61
CA HIS A 96 6.60 5.33 0.65
C HIS A 96 5.48 4.46 0.05
N LEU A 97 4.30 5.03 -0.18
CA LEU A 97 3.23 4.34 -0.90
C LEU A 97 3.71 3.96 -2.31
N GLY A 98 3.57 2.70 -2.73
CA GLY A 98 3.87 2.28 -4.10
C GLY A 98 5.34 2.44 -4.50
N GLU A 99 6.27 2.34 -3.55
CA GLU A 99 7.70 2.42 -3.86
C GLU A 99 8.14 1.30 -4.81
N GLU A 100 8.92 1.62 -5.85
CA GLU A 100 9.37 0.66 -6.88
C GLU A 100 8.25 -0.12 -7.57
N MET A 101 7.04 0.42 -7.57
CA MET A 101 5.91 -0.17 -8.28
C MET A 101 6.20 -0.28 -9.78
N LYS A 102 5.99 -1.47 -10.35
CA LYS A 102 6.23 -1.77 -11.76
C LYS A 102 4.95 -1.71 -12.58
N ASP A 103 3.86 -2.22 -12.03
CA ASP A 103 2.53 -2.18 -12.65
C ASP A 103 1.44 -2.43 -11.58
N GLY A 104 0.18 -2.16 -11.92
CA GLY A 104 -0.98 -2.23 -11.04
C GLY A 104 -1.64 -0.87 -10.81
N LYS A 105 -2.63 -0.84 -9.91
CA LYS A 105 -3.35 0.38 -9.54
C LYS A 105 -3.45 0.55 -8.03
N ILE A 106 -3.11 1.72 -7.51
CA ILE A 106 -3.31 2.08 -6.10
C ILE A 106 -4.23 3.29 -6.04
N THR A 107 -5.38 3.16 -5.39
CA THR A 107 -6.32 4.25 -5.17
C THR A 107 -6.42 4.55 -3.68
N VAL A 108 -6.13 5.78 -3.29
CA VAL A 108 -6.19 6.29 -1.92
C VAL A 108 -7.32 7.31 -1.84
N HIS A 109 -8.35 7.01 -1.06
CA HIS A 109 -9.48 7.93 -0.83
C HIS A 109 -9.21 8.98 0.26
N GLY A 110 -8.09 8.88 0.99
CA GLY A 110 -7.64 9.89 1.96
C GLY A 110 -6.34 10.56 1.53
N ASN A 111 -5.55 11.00 2.52
CA ASN A 111 -4.27 11.66 2.29
C ASN A 111 -3.12 10.66 2.23
N ALA A 112 -2.13 10.92 1.38
CA ALA A 112 -0.87 10.19 1.35
C ALA A 112 0.25 11.04 1.95
N SER A 113 1.09 10.44 2.79
CA SER A 113 2.30 11.11 3.27
C SER A 113 3.38 11.18 2.18
N GLY A 114 4.53 11.76 2.50
CA GLY A 114 5.60 11.94 1.53
C GLY A 114 6.20 10.63 0.96
N TRP A 115 6.97 10.79 -0.12
CA TRP A 115 7.57 9.70 -0.91
C TRP A 115 6.57 8.73 -1.57
N ALA A 116 5.34 9.17 -1.82
CA ALA A 116 4.40 8.39 -2.63
C ALA A 116 4.95 8.22 -4.06
N GLY A 117 4.96 6.98 -4.57
CA GLY A 117 5.47 6.64 -5.89
C GLY A 117 6.99 6.77 -6.05
N SER A 118 7.75 6.69 -4.95
CA SER A 118 9.22 6.76 -5.01
C SER A 118 9.79 5.64 -5.89
N MET A 119 10.70 5.99 -6.81
CA MET A 119 11.33 5.06 -7.76
C MET A 119 10.35 4.21 -8.59
N MET A 120 9.13 4.72 -8.83
CA MET A 120 8.11 4.03 -9.61
C MET A 120 8.57 3.80 -11.07
N LYS A 121 8.35 2.58 -11.57
CA LYS A 121 8.72 2.15 -12.92
C LYS A 121 7.50 2.06 -13.84
N GLY A 122 6.31 1.83 -13.28
CA GLY A 122 5.04 1.77 -14.01
C GLY A 122 3.85 1.56 -13.08
N GLY A 123 2.65 1.54 -13.65
CA GLY A 123 1.38 1.47 -12.92
C GLY A 123 0.70 2.83 -12.72
N THR A 124 -0.37 2.86 -11.93
CA THR A 124 -1.15 4.08 -11.65
C THR A 124 -1.40 4.26 -10.15
N ILE A 125 -1.09 5.44 -9.61
CA ILE A 125 -1.41 5.84 -8.23
C ILE A 125 -2.40 7.01 -8.29
N GLU A 126 -3.57 6.85 -7.70
CA GLU A 126 -4.61 7.87 -7.58
C GLU A 126 -4.78 8.25 -6.10
N ILE A 127 -4.58 9.51 -5.76
CA ILE A 127 -4.73 10.04 -4.40
C ILE A 127 -5.84 11.10 -4.45
N HIS A 128 -6.99 10.79 -3.85
CA HIS A 128 -8.13 11.71 -3.82
C HIS A 128 -7.99 12.82 -2.78
N GLY A 129 -7.17 12.61 -1.74
CA GLY A 129 -6.81 13.65 -0.78
C GLY A 129 -5.55 14.41 -1.18
N ASN A 130 -4.79 14.85 -0.17
CA ASN A 130 -3.51 15.52 -0.36
C ASN A 130 -2.36 14.51 -0.41
N ALA A 131 -1.31 14.84 -1.15
CA ALA A 131 -0.03 14.16 -1.08
C ALA A 131 0.97 14.97 -0.27
N GLY A 132 1.90 14.29 0.39
CA GLY A 132 3.03 14.94 1.06
C GLY A 132 4.21 15.19 0.13
N ASP A 133 5.28 15.71 0.72
CA ASP A 133 6.52 16.05 0.00
C ASP A 133 7.14 14.85 -0.73
N TYR A 134 7.98 15.14 -1.74
CA TYR A 134 8.77 14.13 -2.47
C TYR A 134 7.93 13.07 -3.22
N LEU A 135 6.76 13.44 -3.72
CA LEU A 135 5.98 12.59 -4.62
C LEU A 135 6.77 12.27 -5.90
N GLY A 136 6.87 10.98 -6.25
CA GLY A 136 7.65 10.51 -7.39
C GLY A 136 9.17 10.73 -7.29
N ALA A 137 9.68 11.10 -6.11
CA ALA A 137 11.09 11.44 -5.94
C ALA A 137 12.01 10.19 -5.99
N PRO A 138 13.31 10.38 -6.28
CA PRO A 138 14.31 9.35 -6.06
C PRO A 138 14.52 9.09 -4.56
N TYR A 139 14.98 7.89 -4.24
CA TYR A 139 15.51 7.61 -2.92
C TYR A 139 16.77 8.45 -2.67
N ARG A 140 17.03 8.82 -1.41
CA ARG A 140 18.19 9.67 -1.07
C ARG A 140 19.49 8.98 -1.46
N GLY A 141 20.29 9.64 -2.30
CA GLY A 141 21.55 9.12 -2.82
C GLY A 141 21.42 8.35 -4.13
N CYS A 142 20.21 8.01 -4.57
CA CYS A 142 19.97 7.48 -5.91
C CYS A 142 19.89 8.62 -6.93
N ARG A 143 20.52 8.41 -8.09
CA ARG A 143 20.46 9.37 -9.21
C ARG A 143 19.20 9.19 -10.05
N GLU A 144 18.52 8.05 -9.88
CA GLU A 144 17.35 7.67 -10.66
C GLU A 144 16.12 7.66 -9.77
N GLY A 145 15.04 8.30 -10.25
CA GLY A 145 13.77 8.44 -9.53
C GLY A 145 12.64 7.66 -10.20
N MET A 146 11.48 8.30 -10.34
CA MET A 146 10.39 7.75 -11.13
C MET A 146 10.77 7.66 -12.61
N HIS A 147 10.75 6.45 -13.16
CA HIS A 147 11.04 6.16 -14.57
C HIS A 147 9.78 6.03 -15.43
N GLY A 148 8.64 5.72 -14.81
CA GLY A 148 7.40 5.51 -15.53
C GLY A 148 6.22 5.28 -14.58
N GLY A 149 5.02 5.37 -15.15
CA GLY A 149 3.76 5.30 -14.41
C GLY A 149 3.02 6.64 -14.39
N LYS A 150 1.85 6.64 -13.74
CA LYS A 150 1.00 7.82 -13.61
C LYS A 150 0.63 8.03 -12.16
N ILE A 151 0.91 9.21 -11.61
CA ILE A 151 0.44 9.61 -10.29
C ILE A 151 -0.56 10.75 -10.48
N VAL A 152 -1.77 10.58 -9.97
CA VAL A 152 -2.85 11.58 -10.03
C VAL A 152 -3.19 11.96 -8.59
N VAL A 153 -3.02 13.24 -8.26
CA VAL A 153 -3.44 13.79 -6.97
C VAL A 153 -4.58 14.77 -7.24
N TYR A 154 -5.73 14.55 -6.60
CA TYR A 154 -6.89 15.43 -6.74
C TYR A 154 -6.90 16.57 -5.71
N GLY A 155 -6.23 16.40 -4.58
CA GLY A 155 -6.03 17.45 -3.58
C GLY A 155 -4.76 18.27 -3.83
N ASN A 156 -4.11 18.69 -2.74
CA ASN A 156 -2.88 19.47 -2.77
C ASN A 156 -1.64 18.58 -2.70
N VAL A 157 -0.53 19.11 -3.22
CA VAL A 157 0.82 18.52 -3.18
C VAL A 157 1.78 19.56 -2.62
#